data_AF-A0A2N0V6J5-F1
#
_entry.id   AF-A0A2N0V6J5-F1
#
_cell.length_a   1.000
_cell.length_b   1.000
_cell.length_c   1.000
_cell.angle_alpha   90.00
_cell.angle_beta   90.00
_cell.angle_gamma   90.00
#
_symmetry.space_group_name_H-M   'P 1'
#
loop_
_entity.id
_entity.type
_entity.pdbx_description
1 polymer ?
#
loop_
_entity_poly.entity_id
_entity_poly.type
_entity_poly.pdbx_seq_one_letter_code
_entity_poly.pdbx_strand_id
1 'polypeptide(L)'
;MSEEIIRHLKRVNSPIILDSYGLFDKKLEGDWRIVAQQDGFQMPKSDNAYFCYGATNSWKKIDVFGNEESITENEANKLPKYSPKGDRDVKEMLRIAF
;
A
#
# COMPACT_ATOMS: atom_id res chain seq x y z
N MET A 1 1.67 10.97 19.90
CA MET A 1 0.83 9.80 20.25
C MET A 1 1.60 8.94 21.24
N SER A 2 0.93 8.34 22.23
CA SER A 2 1.57 7.39 23.14
C SER A 2 1.70 6.00 22.49
N GLU A 3 2.74 5.24 22.86
CA GLU A 3 2.95 3.86 22.37
C GLU A 3 1.78 2.93 22.68
N GLU A 4 1.05 3.22 23.76
CA GLU A 4 -0.12 2.45 24.19
C GLU A 4 -1.28 2.54 23.19
N ILE A 5 -1.45 3.69 22.50
CA ILE A 5 -2.46 3.84 21.44
C ILE A 5 -2.09 2.97 20.24
N ILE A 6 -0.81 2.97 19.84
CA ILE A 6 -0.31 2.21 18.68
C ILE A 6 -0.59 0.71 18.83
N ARG A 7 -0.44 0.17 20.05
CA ARG A 7 -0.69 -1.26 20.36
C ARG A 7 -2.14 -1.69 20.16
N HIS A 8 -3.09 -0.76 20.21
CA HIS A 8 -4.52 -1.05 20.06
C HIS A 8 -5.07 -0.68 18.67
N LEU A 9 -4.22 -0.14 17.78
CA LEU A 9 -4.62 0.16 16.42
C LEU A 9 -4.92 -1.15 15.67
N LYS A 10 -6.09 -1.19 15.03
CA LYS A 10 -6.45 -2.24 14.09
C LYS A 10 -6.19 -1.73 12.68
N ARG A 11 -5.58 -2.59 11.86
CA ARG A 11 -5.40 -2.30 10.44
C ARG A 11 -6.77 -2.08 9.78
N VAL A 12 -6.91 -0.95 9.08
CA VAL A 12 -8.16 -0.56 8.41
C VAL A 12 -8.26 -1.17 7.01
N ASN A 13 -7.14 -1.37 6.32
CA ASN A 13 -7.11 -1.91 4.96
C ASN A 13 -5.76 -2.60 4.66
N SER A 14 -5.68 -3.33 3.54
CA SER A 14 -4.43 -3.82 2.97
C SER A 14 -3.42 -2.69 2.73
N PRO A 15 -2.10 -3.00 2.64
CA PRO A 15 -1.08 -1.99 2.32
C PRO A 15 -1.43 -1.21 1.04
N ILE A 16 -1.12 0.08 1.05
CA ILE A 16 -1.34 1.00 -0.08
C ILE A 16 0.01 1.56 -0.50
N ILE A 17 0.29 1.60 -1.80
CA ILE A 17 1.48 2.22 -2.36
C ILE A 17 1.21 3.72 -2.44
N LEU A 18 2.02 4.52 -1.74
CA LEU A 18 1.87 5.97 -1.67
C LEU A 18 2.78 6.65 -2.69
N ASP A 19 2.28 7.71 -3.33
CA ASP A 19 3.12 8.63 -4.10
C ASP A 19 3.99 9.45 -3.14
N SER A 20 5.15 8.90 -2.79
CA SER A 20 6.04 9.54 -1.81
C SER A 20 6.53 10.92 -2.23
N TYR A 21 6.74 11.13 -3.54
CA TYR A 21 7.23 12.40 -4.06
C TYR A 21 6.17 13.49 -3.98
N GLY A 22 4.94 13.20 -4.39
CA GLY A 22 3.82 14.14 -4.30
C GLY A 22 3.42 14.44 -2.85
N LEU A 23 3.30 13.40 -2.02
CA LEU A 23 2.74 13.51 -0.67
C LEU A 23 3.74 14.03 0.37
N PHE A 24 4.98 13.55 0.35
CA PHE A 24 5.95 13.87 1.41
C PHE A 24 6.98 14.91 0.96
N ASP A 25 7.57 14.76 -0.23
CA ASP A 25 8.66 15.64 -0.67
C ASP A 25 8.15 17.00 -1.12
N LYS A 26 7.15 17.01 -2.02
CA LYS A 26 6.58 18.23 -2.57
C LYS A 26 5.39 18.75 -1.78
N LYS A 27 4.75 17.91 -0.97
CA LYS A 27 3.55 18.23 -0.17
C LYS A 27 2.46 18.90 -1.02
N LEU A 28 2.19 18.33 -2.20
CA LEU A 28 1.23 18.89 -3.15
C LEU A 28 -0.22 18.61 -2.77
N GLU A 29 -0.46 17.54 -2.00
CA GLU A 29 -1.80 17.08 -1.63
C GLU A 29 -1.86 16.67 -0.15
N GLY A 30 -2.91 17.09 0.54
CA GLY A 30 -3.13 16.78 1.96
C GLY A 30 -2.05 17.32 2.92
N ASP A 31 -2.11 16.90 4.18
CA ASP A 31 -1.05 17.13 5.19
C ASP A 31 -0.59 15.77 5.72
N TRP A 32 0.21 15.09 4.92
CA TRP A 32 0.74 13.77 5.24
C TRP A 32 1.96 13.86 6.14
N ARG A 33 1.96 13.09 7.23
CA ARG A 33 3.05 13.06 8.20
C ARG A 33 3.38 11.62 8.58
N ILE A 34 4.67 11.31 8.60
CA ILE A 34 5.16 10.04 9.17
C ILE A 34 5.07 10.17 10.69
N VAL A 35 4.20 9.36 11.32
CA VAL A 35 3.93 9.43 12.77
C VAL A 35 4.66 8.34 13.57
N ALA A 36 5.19 7.31 12.90
CA ALA A 36 5.93 6.21 13.49
C ALA A 36 6.75 5.48 12.40
N GLN A 37 7.82 4.80 12.83
CA GLN A 37 8.63 3.89 12.02
C GLN A 37 8.90 2.63 12.84
N GLN A 38 8.93 1.47 12.17
CA GLN A 38 9.33 0.21 12.78
C GLN A 38 10.45 -0.41 11.95
N ASP A 39 11.62 -0.53 12.55
CA ASP A 39 12.76 -1.18 11.91
C ASP A 39 12.55 -2.70 11.88
N GLY A 40 13.01 -3.33 10.79
CA GLY A 40 12.91 -4.78 10.62
C GLY A 40 11.48 -5.32 10.53
N PHE A 41 10.52 -4.49 10.10
CA PHE A 41 9.12 -4.90 9.91
C PHE A 41 9.03 -6.21 9.13
N GLN A 42 8.30 -7.17 9.70
CA GLN A 42 7.98 -8.45 9.07
C GLN A 42 6.48 -8.48 8.80
N MET A 43 6.10 -8.87 7.58
CA MET A 43 4.70 -9.00 7.24
C MET A 43 4.08 -10.18 8.02
N PRO A 44 2.91 -10.01 8.66
CA PRO A 44 2.22 -11.13 9.29
C PRO A 44 1.99 -12.25 8.27
N LYS A 45 2.18 -13.51 8.65
CA LYS A 45 1.99 -14.66 7.72
C LYS A 45 0.58 -14.75 7.13
N SER A 46 -0.41 -14.13 7.78
CA SER A 46 -1.79 -14.05 7.31
C SER A 46 -2.02 -12.96 6.26
N ASP A 47 -1.10 -11.99 6.16
CA ASP A 47 -1.18 -10.87 5.24
C ASP A 47 -0.38 -11.20 3.98
N ASN A 48 -1.04 -11.78 2.97
CA ASN A 48 -0.49 -11.89 1.63
C ASN A 48 -0.73 -10.58 0.86
N ALA A 49 0.07 -9.54 1.14
CA ALA A 49 0.00 -8.28 0.41
C ALA A 49 0.80 -8.34 -0.89
N TYR A 50 0.13 -8.75 -1.96
CA TYR A 50 0.67 -8.73 -3.31
C TYR A 50 -0.02 -7.68 -4.17
N PHE A 51 0.74 -7.09 -5.08
CA PHE A 51 0.24 -6.18 -6.10
C PHE A 51 0.53 -6.75 -7.49
N CYS A 52 -0.31 -6.46 -8.47
CA CYS A 52 -0.09 -6.88 -9.85
C CYS A 52 0.38 -5.75 -10.76
N TYR A 53 1.20 -6.08 -11.75
CA TYR A 53 1.60 -5.18 -12.82
C TYR A 53 1.98 -5.96 -14.08
N GLY A 54 2.17 -5.23 -15.19
CA GLY A 54 2.50 -5.81 -16.49
C GLY A 54 1.36 -5.67 -17.48
N ALA A 55 1.44 -6.44 -18.56
CA ALA A 55 0.47 -6.47 -19.64
C ALA A 55 0.11 -7.91 -20.01
N THR A 56 -0.75 -8.08 -21.01
CA THR A 56 -1.14 -9.39 -21.54
C THR A 56 0.10 -10.28 -21.76
N ASN A 57 0.04 -11.52 -21.26
CA ASN A 57 1.13 -12.52 -21.28
C ASN A 57 2.42 -12.14 -20.53
N SER A 58 2.44 -11.05 -19.77
CA SER A 58 3.60 -10.60 -18.97
C SER A 58 3.20 -10.13 -17.57
N TRP A 59 2.06 -10.62 -17.06
CA TRP A 59 1.58 -10.30 -15.73
C TRP A 59 2.55 -10.82 -14.66
N LYS A 60 2.83 -9.95 -13.71
CA LYS A 60 3.63 -10.24 -12.53
C LYS A 60 2.88 -9.80 -11.28
N LYS A 61 3.11 -10.52 -10.19
CA LYS A 61 2.85 -10.01 -8.84
C LYS A 61 4.16 -9.61 -8.18
N ILE A 62 4.08 -8.65 -7.28
CA ILE A 62 5.18 -8.18 -6.44
C ILE A 62 4.69 -8.07 -5.01
N ASP A 63 5.51 -8.48 -4.04
CA ASP A 63 5.23 -8.26 -2.62
C ASP A 63 5.77 -6.91 -2.12
N VAL A 64 5.50 -6.58 -0.85
CA VAL A 64 5.98 -5.32 -0.22
C VAL A 64 7.50 -5.24 -0.06
N PHE A 65 8.23 -6.34 -0.30
CA PHE A 65 9.69 -6.41 -0.20
C PHE A 65 10.37 -6.40 -1.58
N GLY A 66 9.59 -6.35 -2.66
CA GLY A 66 10.11 -6.31 -4.02
C GLY A 66 10.36 -7.68 -4.65
N ASN A 67 9.88 -8.77 -4.03
CA ASN A 67 9.98 -10.09 -4.64
C ASN A 67 8.92 -10.25 -5.73
N GLU A 68 9.34 -10.64 -6.92
CA GLU A 68 8.46 -10.74 -8.10
C GLU A 68 8.23 -12.19 -8.53
N GLU A 69 7.01 -12.48 -8.96
CA GLU A 69 6.64 -13.76 -9.54
C GLU A 69 5.71 -13.57 -10.75
N SER A 70 5.92 -14.34 -11.81
CA SER A 70 5.00 -14.35 -12.95
C SER A 70 3.68 -15.01 -12.58
N ILE A 71 2.58 -14.43 -13.05
CA ILE A 71 1.22 -14.89 -12.75
C ILE A 71 0.34 -14.91 -13.99
N THR A 72 -0.80 -15.60 -13.88
CA THR A 72 -1.84 -15.59 -14.90
C THR A 72 -2.66 -14.30 -14.86
N GLU A 73 -3.34 -13.97 -15.96
CA GLU A 73 -4.27 -12.84 -16.01
C GLU A 73 -5.43 -12.98 -15.00
N ASN A 74 -5.91 -14.20 -14.78
CA ASN A 74 -6.97 -14.47 -13.80
C ASN A 74 -6.52 -14.18 -12.35
N GLU A 75 -5.24 -14.42 -12.04
CA GLU A 75 -4.66 -14.02 -10.75
C GLU A 75 -4.45 -12.51 -10.69
N ALA A 76 -3.96 -11.89 -11.77
CA ALA A 76 -3.72 -10.45 -11.83
C ALA A 76 -4.99 -9.64 -11.57
N ASN A 77 -6.13 -10.08 -12.12
CA ASN A 77 -7.43 -9.42 -11.93
C ASN A 77 -7.95 -9.45 -10.48
N LYS A 78 -7.41 -10.33 -9.62
CA LYS A 78 -7.79 -10.43 -8.19
C LYS A 78 -6.90 -9.59 -7.28
N LEU A 79 -5.79 -9.10 -7.79
CA LEU A 79 -4.80 -8.35 -7.02
C LEU A 79 -4.97 -6.84 -7.21
N PRO A 80 -4.66 -6.03 -6.19
CA PRO A 80 -4.57 -4.59 -6.35
C PRO A 80 -3.44 -4.23 -7.32
N LYS A 81 -3.63 -3.16 -8.12
CA LYS A 81 -2.62 -2.69 -9.06
C LYS A 81 -1.42 -2.10 -8.34
N TYR A 82 -0.21 -2.40 -8.81
CA TYR A 82 1.04 -1.78 -8.38
C TYR A 82 1.13 -0.35 -8.93
N SER A 83 0.43 0.57 -8.28
CA SER A 83 0.34 1.98 -8.70
C SER A 83 0.35 2.90 -7.49
N PRO A 84 1.18 3.96 -7.48
CA PRO A 84 1.21 4.92 -6.38
C PRO A 84 -0.11 5.69 -6.30
N LYS A 85 -0.49 6.05 -5.07
CA LYS A 85 -1.73 6.74 -4.71
C LYS A 85 -1.45 8.08 -4.04
N GLY A 86 -2.18 9.10 -4.50
CA GLY A 86 -2.21 10.44 -3.89
C GLY A 86 -3.21 10.53 -2.73
N ASP A 87 -3.43 11.73 -2.21
CA ASP A 87 -4.27 11.98 -1.04
C ASP A 87 -5.73 11.62 -1.32
N ARG A 88 -6.22 12.09 -2.48
CA ARG A 88 -7.59 11.85 -2.93
C ARG A 88 -7.86 10.36 -3.10
N ASP A 89 -6.95 9.65 -3.76
CA ASP A 89 -7.10 8.21 -4.02
C ASP A 89 -7.22 7.42 -2.71
N VAL A 90 -6.37 7.72 -1.72
CA VAL A 90 -6.41 7.02 -0.42
C VAL A 90 -7.71 7.32 0.32
N LYS A 91 -8.16 8.57 0.32
CA LYS A 91 -9.44 8.95 0.96
C LYS A 91 -10.62 8.24 0.32
N GLU A 92 -10.67 8.16 -1.01
CA GLU A 92 -11.68 7.39 -1.74
C GLU A 92 -11.63 5.89 -1.40
N MET A 93 -10.43 5.29 -1.37
CA MET A 93 -10.24 3.89 -1.00
C MET A 93 -10.68 3.57 0.42
N LEU A 94 -10.47 4.48 1.36
CA LEU A 94 -10.84 4.33 2.78
C LEU A 94 -12.25 4.83 3.10
N ARG A 95 -12.97 5.37 2.10
CA ARG A 95 -14.31 5.98 2.26
C ARG A 95 -14.33 7.08 3.33
N ILE A 96 -13.26 7.86 3.42
CA ILE A 96 -13.17 9.01 4.33
C ILE A 96 -13.76 10.22 3.60
N ALA A 97 -14.77 10.87 4.21
CA ALA A 97 -15.44 12.04 3.64
C ALA A 97 -14.50 13.26 3.54
N PHE A 98 -14.75 14.11 2.54
CA PHE A 98 -13.99 15.33 2.24
C PHE A 98 -14.40 16.51 3.13
#